data_AF-A0A534AP76-F1
#
_entry.id   AF-A0A534AP76-F1
#
_cell.length_a   1.000
_cell.length_b   1.000
_cell.length_c   1.000
_cell.angle_alpha   90.00
_cell.angle_beta   90.00
_cell.angle_gamma   90.00
#
_symmetry.space_group_name_H-M   'P 1'
#
loop_
_entity.id
_entity.type
_entity.pdbx_description
1 polymer ?
#
loop_
_entity_poly.entity_id
_entity_poly.type
_entity_poly.pdbx_seq_one_letter_code
_entity_poly.pdbx_strand_id
1 'polypeptide(L)'
;MYASVARMPTTEHILLESDFRQVPDLRDARTVHARIEFRSRLRRRILQLEIIDYYYLSVRSHSRSILIEYVLDLRFVDAPRRLRHIAWRWIALSLLLIALAPGIASRIDSSATRSWQADWLPVCVTLIVVWAFATLVAVYRTTETVSLFSTHGAARLLECTGGLGTFYVLRGFMKKLAAHIRLASAARRRTKAEHLRDEMREHLRLKEIGVLSAGEYETAKVRILDHHSSAAQPPIARASTTL
;
A
#
# COMPACT_ATOMS: atom_id res chain seq x y z
N MET A 1 -36.34 -10.10 -46.71
CA MET A 1 -36.15 -11.05 -45.60
C MET A 1 -34.64 -11.18 -45.39
N TYR A 2 -34.06 -10.34 -44.53
CA TYR A 2 -32.60 -10.31 -44.31
C TYR A 2 -32.28 -11.14 -43.06
N ALA A 3 -31.53 -12.22 -43.25
CA ALA A 3 -31.03 -13.07 -42.17
C ALA A 3 -30.03 -12.27 -41.33
N SER A 4 -30.35 -12.03 -40.06
CA SER A 4 -29.40 -11.47 -39.11
C SER A 4 -28.37 -12.54 -38.75
N VAL A 5 -27.12 -12.27 -39.11
CA VAL A 5 -25.99 -13.10 -38.70
C VAL A 5 -25.86 -12.96 -37.19
N ALA A 6 -26.19 -14.03 -36.47
CA ALA A 6 -25.98 -14.15 -35.03
C ALA A 6 -24.49 -13.93 -34.73
N ARG A 7 -24.17 -12.81 -34.04
CA ARG A 7 -22.83 -12.62 -33.48
C ARG A 7 -22.64 -13.66 -32.38
N MET A 8 -21.81 -14.65 -32.65
CA MET A 8 -21.31 -15.56 -31.62
C MET A 8 -20.60 -14.74 -30.52
N PRO A 9 -20.83 -15.04 -29.24
CA PRO A 9 -20.03 -14.49 -28.17
C PRO A 9 -18.61 -15.02 -28.32
N THR A 10 -17.68 -14.15 -28.72
CA THR A 10 -16.26 -14.46 -28.77
C THR A 10 -15.81 -14.78 -27.35
N THR A 11 -15.74 -16.08 -27.04
CA THR A 11 -15.20 -16.57 -25.78
C THR A 11 -13.69 -16.44 -25.92
N GLU A 12 -13.15 -15.28 -25.58
CA GLU A 12 -11.72 -15.01 -25.62
C GLU A 12 -11.04 -15.90 -24.57
N HIS A 13 -10.51 -17.03 -25.03
CA HIS A 13 -9.61 -17.87 -24.25
C HIS A 13 -8.37 -17.05 -23.92
N ILE A 14 -8.02 -16.95 -22.62
CA ILE A 14 -6.74 -16.42 -22.17
C ILE A 14 -5.65 -17.44 -22.58
N LEU A 15 -5.28 -17.44 -23.86
CA LEU A 15 -4.12 -18.15 -24.36
C LEU A 15 -2.88 -17.36 -23.94
N LEU A 16 -2.05 -17.98 -23.10
CA LEU A 16 -0.72 -17.54 -22.75
C LEU A 16 0.26 -17.77 -23.91
N GLU A 17 -0.08 -17.35 -25.13
CA GLU A 17 0.86 -17.40 -26.26
C GLU A 17 1.93 -16.31 -26.10
N SER A 18 3.14 -16.79 -25.84
CA SER A 18 4.50 -16.39 -26.29
C SER A 18 4.78 -15.03 -26.95
N ASP A 19 4.03 -13.97 -26.67
CA ASP A 19 4.56 -12.61 -26.84
C ASP A 19 5.53 -12.33 -25.69
N PHE A 20 6.83 -12.57 -25.94
CA PHE A 20 7.93 -12.25 -25.03
C PHE A 20 8.04 -10.74 -24.89
N ARG A 21 7.26 -10.17 -23.97
CA ARG A 21 7.44 -8.78 -23.56
C ARG A 21 8.78 -8.70 -22.82
N GLN A 22 9.78 -8.09 -23.45
CA GLN A 22 11.04 -7.74 -22.78
C GLN A 22 10.74 -6.75 -21.66
N VAL A 23 10.79 -7.23 -20.43
CA VAL A 23 10.93 -6.37 -19.26
C VAL A 23 12.34 -5.78 -19.34
N PRO A 24 12.50 -4.44 -19.25
CA PRO A 24 13.83 -3.86 -19.26
C PRO A 24 14.66 -4.43 -18.10
N ASP A 25 15.88 -4.87 -18.39
CA ASP A 25 16.84 -5.19 -17.35
C ASP A 25 17.18 -3.88 -16.60
N LEU A 26 17.32 -3.97 -15.28
CA LEU A 26 17.61 -2.85 -14.41
C LEU A 26 18.91 -2.12 -14.76
N ARG A 27 19.80 -2.80 -15.49
CA ARG A 27 21.08 -2.29 -15.97
C ARG A 27 20.97 -1.51 -17.29
N ASP A 28 19.91 -1.73 -18.06
CA ASP A 28 19.70 -1.14 -19.39
C ASP A 28 18.66 -0.02 -19.39
N ALA A 29 18.21 0.40 -18.20
CA ALA A 29 17.26 1.49 -18.00
C ALA A 29 17.75 2.79 -18.68
N ARG A 30 16.97 3.27 -19.65
CA ARG A 30 17.40 4.39 -20.51
C ARG A 30 17.21 5.74 -19.83
N THR A 31 16.18 5.90 -18.98
CA THR A 31 15.94 7.15 -18.23
C THR A 31 15.38 6.91 -16.83
N VAL A 32 16.02 7.51 -15.80
CA VAL A 32 15.53 7.51 -14.40
C VAL A 32 14.84 8.84 -14.09
N HIS A 33 13.54 8.82 -13.81
CA HIS A 33 12.73 10.03 -13.59
C HIS A 33 12.66 10.48 -12.13
N ALA A 34 12.72 9.51 -11.22
CA ALA A 34 12.72 9.77 -9.79
C ALA A 34 13.37 8.61 -9.06
N ARG A 35 14.20 8.94 -8.07
CA ARG A 35 14.84 7.98 -7.17
C ARG A 35 14.62 8.42 -5.75
N ILE A 36 14.33 7.48 -4.87
CA ILE A 36 14.30 7.72 -3.44
C ILE A 36 14.83 6.50 -2.70
N GLU A 37 15.67 6.76 -1.70
CA GLU A 37 16.08 5.77 -0.72
C GLU A 37 15.35 6.06 0.59
N PHE A 38 14.69 5.03 1.12
CA PHE A 38 13.97 5.06 2.37
C PHE A 38 14.59 4.04 3.32
N ARG A 39 14.98 4.49 4.51
CA ARG A 39 15.51 3.62 5.56
C ARG A 39 14.48 3.45 6.66
N SER A 40 13.90 2.26 6.77
CA SER A 40 13.03 1.92 7.90
C SER A 40 13.87 1.58 9.11
N ARG A 41 13.85 2.44 10.14
CA ARG A 41 14.49 2.15 11.44
C ARG A 41 13.82 0.97 12.15
N LEU A 42 12.51 0.81 11.97
CA LEU A 42 11.69 -0.17 12.68
C LEU A 42 11.99 -1.62 12.22
N ARG A 43 12.16 -1.83 10.90
CA ARG A 43 12.49 -3.14 10.33
C ARG A 43 13.95 -3.28 9.88
N ARG A 44 14.80 -2.27 10.12
CA ARG A 44 16.19 -2.20 9.62
C ARG A 44 16.30 -2.56 8.13
N ARG A 45 15.33 -2.09 7.33
CA ARG A 45 15.20 -2.36 5.90
C ARG A 45 15.49 -1.08 5.13
N ILE A 46 16.33 -1.17 4.12
CA ILE A 46 16.59 -0.10 3.16
C ILE A 46 15.76 -0.42 1.92
N LEU A 47 14.87 0.49 1.55
CA LEU A 47 14.04 0.41 0.36
C LEU A 47 14.44 1.52 -0.60
N GLN A 48 14.93 1.15 -1.77
CA GLN A 48 15.20 2.05 -2.87
C GLN A 48 14.10 1.87 -3.92
N LEU A 49 13.49 2.98 -4.33
CA LEU A 49 12.45 3.04 -5.34
C LEU A 49 12.89 3.96 -6.46
N GLU A 50 12.84 3.47 -7.68
CA GLU A 50 13.29 4.20 -8.88
C GLU A 50 12.23 4.10 -9.97
N ILE A 51 11.76 5.24 -10.49
CA ILE A 51 10.85 5.28 -11.64
C ILE A 51 11.70 5.33 -12.91
N ILE A 52 11.51 4.34 -13.77
CA ILE A 52 12.31 4.08 -14.97
C ILE A 52 11.39 4.11 -16.20
N ASP A 53 11.87 4.71 -17.29
CA ASP A 53 11.21 4.74 -18.62
C ASP A 53 9.71 5.06 -18.56
N TYR A 54 9.34 5.99 -17.67
CA TYR A 54 7.99 6.44 -17.32
C TYR A 54 6.99 5.40 -16.79
N TYR A 55 7.12 4.12 -17.15
CA TYR A 55 6.12 3.08 -16.92
C TYR A 55 6.59 2.00 -15.94
N TYR A 56 7.86 1.98 -15.58
CA TYR A 56 8.43 0.94 -14.73
C TYR A 56 8.84 1.51 -13.38
N LEU A 57 8.65 0.72 -12.34
CA LEU A 57 9.13 1.00 -10.99
C LEU A 57 10.11 -0.09 -10.59
N SER A 58 11.39 0.28 -10.50
CA SER A 58 12.40 -0.56 -9.86
C SER A 58 12.23 -0.49 -8.35
N VAL A 59 12.19 -1.67 -7.75
CA VAL A 59 12.13 -1.87 -6.32
C VAL A 59 13.36 -2.64 -5.91
N ARG A 60 14.22 -1.99 -5.12
CA ARG A 60 15.35 -2.61 -4.45
C ARG A 60 15.12 -2.58 -2.96
N SER A 61 15.10 -3.75 -2.35
CA SER A 61 14.88 -3.91 -0.92
C SER A 61 16.05 -4.68 -0.33
N HIS A 62 16.77 -4.04 0.58
CA HIS A 62 17.84 -4.65 1.34
C HIS A 62 17.42 -4.82 2.80
N SER A 63 17.39 -6.07 3.26
CA SER A 63 17.28 -6.47 4.67
C SER A 63 18.55 -7.24 5.06
N ARG A 64 18.76 -7.45 6.37
CA ARG A 64 19.98 -8.09 6.93
C ARG A 64 20.40 -9.40 6.24
N SER A 65 19.45 -10.16 5.70
CA SER A 65 19.70 -11.46 5.07
C SER A 65 19.04 -11.62 3.70
N ILE A 66 18.29 -10.62 3.24
CA ILE A 66 17.45 -10.74 2.05
C ILE A 66 17.61 -9.47 1.21
N LEU A 67 18.21 -9.63 0.04
CA LEU A 67 18.20 -8.64 -1.04
C LEU A 67 17.13 -9.08 -2.04
N ILE A 68 16.13 -8.23 -2.27
CA ILE A 68 15.09 -8.45 -3.27
C ILE A 68 15.17 -7.26 -4.24
N GLU A 69 15.33 -7.56 -5.51
CA GLU A 69 15.42 -6.60 -6.59
C GLU A 69 14.50 -7.04 -7.72
N TYR A 70 13.56 -6.18 -8.11
CA TYR A 70 12.58 -6.47 -9.15
C TYR A 70 12.04 -5.18 -9.77
N VAL A 71 11.48 -5.31 -10.97
CA VAL A 71 10.81 -4.24 -11.70
C VAL A 71 9.31 -4.50 -11.66
N LEU A 72 8.50 -3.47 -11.47
CA LEU A 72 7.04 -3.50 -11.58
C LEU A 72 6.59 -2.65 -12.76
N ASP A 73 5.66 -3.16 -13.56
CA ASP A 73 4.96 -2.35 -14.56
C ASP A 73 3.80 -1.58 -13.92
N LEU A 74 3.91 -0.24 -13.94
CA LEU A 74 2.94 0.68 -13.35
C LEU A 74 1.56 0.61 -14.01
N ARG A 75 1.43 0.02 -15.20
CA ARG A 75 0.14 -0.14 -15.89
C ARG A 75 -0.83 -1.04 -15.11
N PHE A 76 -0.29 -1.99 -14.35
CA PHE A 76 -1.05 -2.95 -13.55
C PHE A 76 -1.15 -2.55 -12.07
N VAL A 77 -0.47 -1.47 -11.66
CA VAL A 77 -0.41 -1.01 -10.26
C VAL A 77 -1.52 0.00 -9.98
N ASP A 78 -2.23 -0.18 -8.87
CA ASP A 78 -3.22 0.78 -8.36
C ASP A 78 -2.54 1.93 -7.58
N ALA A 79 -3.29 3.01 -7.36
CA ALA A 79 -2.83 4.15 -6.59
C ALA A 79 -2.30 3.72 -5.21
N PRO A 80 -1.22 4.36 -4.73
CA PRO A 80 -0.58 3.96 -3.49
C PRO A 80 -1.50 4.14 -2.29
N ARG A 81 -1.69 3.07 -1.51
CA ARG A 81 -2.53 3.08 -0.31
C ARG A 81 -1.68 3.25 0.94
N ARG A 82 -2.03 4.26 1.76
CA ARG A 82 -1.40 4.50 3.06
C ARG A 82 -2.35 4.04 4.16
N LEU A 83 -1.92 3.05 4.91
CA LEU A 83 -2.61 2.52 6.08
C LEU A 83 -1.82 2.90 7.33
N ARG A 84 -2.49 3.43 8.36
CA ARG A 84 -1.86 3.80 9.63
C ARG A 84 -2.41 2.92 10.73
N HIS A 85 -1.52 2.19 11.39
CA HIS A 85 -1.85 1.47 12.60
C HIS A 85 -1.60 2.40 13.79
N ILE A 86 -2.68 2.88 14.41
CA ILE A 86 -2.63 3.80 15.52
C ILE A 86 -2.75 3.02 16.82
N ALA A 87 -1.81 3.19 17.74
CA ALA A 87 -1.82 2.55 19.06
C ALA A 87 -2.82 3.23 20.01
N TRP A 88 -4.12 3.15 19.68
CA TRP A 88 -5.19 3.93 20.33
C TRP A 88 -5.23 3.77 21.85
N ARG A 89 -4.95 2.57 22.36
CA ARG A 89 -4.91 2.28 23.80
C ARG A 89 -3.90 3.15 24.56
N TRP A 90 -2.72 3.35 23.99
CA TRP A 90 -1.65 4.15 24.61
C TRP A 90 -1.90 5.65 24.46
N ILE A 91 -2.52 6.06 23.35
CA ILE A 91 -2.96 7.44 23.16
C ILE A 91 -4.07 7.79 24.15
N ALA A 92 -5.06 6.92 24.32
CA ALA A 92 -6.13 7.11 25.30
C ALA A 92 -5.59 7.18 26.73
N LEU A 93 -4.64 6.31 27.09
CA LEU A 93 -3.97 6.36 28.38
C LEU A 93 -3.19 7.67 28.58
N SER A 94 -2.44 8.11 27.57
CA SER A 94 -1.71 9.38 27.63
C SER A 94 -2.65 10.58 27.79
N LEU A 95 -3.78 10.58 27.06
CA LEU A 95 -4.80 11.63 27.17
C LEU A 95 -5.48 11.63 28.54
N LEU A 96 -5.80 10.46 29.08
CA LEU A 96 -6.37 10.32 30.42
C LEU A 96 -5.43 10.90 31.49
N LEU A 97 -4.14 10.60 31.40
CA LEU A 97 -3.13 11.10 32.34
C LEU A 97 -2.97 12.63 32.25
N ILE A 98 -3.00 13.21 31.04
CA ILE A 98 -3.03 14.67 30.87
C ILE A 98 -4.28 15.27 31.50
N ALA A 99 -5.45 14.67 31.28
CA ALA A 99 -6.72 15.17 31.79
C ALA A 99 -6.82 15.08 33.32
N LEU A 100 -6.14 14.11 33.95
CA LEU A 100 -6.06 13.98 35.41
C LEU A 100 -5.13 15.01 36.07
N ALA A 101 -4.13 15.52 35.34
CA ALA A 101 -3.16 16.49 35.85
C ALA A 101 -3.79 17.78 36.44
N PRO A 102 -4.74 18.47 35.78
CA PRO A 102 -5.37 19.68 36.34
C PRO A 102 -6.23 19.39 37.56
N GLY A 103 -6.85 18.20 37.65
CA GLY A 103 -7.62 17.79 38.83
C GLY A 103 -6.74 17.54 40.06
N ILE A 104 -5.50 17.10 39.86
CA ILE A 104 -4.50 16.97 40.93
C ILE A 104 -3.93 18.35 41.29
N ALA A 105 -3.64 19.19 40.29
CA ALA A 105 -3.12 20.54 40.51
C ALA A 105 -4.09 21.43 41.31
N SER A 106 -5.39 21.37 41.04
CA SER A 106 -6.40 22.16 41.77
C SER A 106 -6.55 21.76 43.24
N ARG A 107 -6.29 20.47 43.57
CA ARG A 107 -6.27 19.97 44.95
C ARG A 107 -5.05 20.44 45.74
N ILE A 108 -3.91 20.61 45.05
CA ILE A 108 -2.67 21.14 45.63
C ILE A 108 -2.83 22.63 45.97
N ASP A 109 -3.46 23.40 45.08
CA ASP A 109 -3.66 24.86 45.27
C ASP A 109 -4.65 25.18 46.41
N SER A 110 -5.63 24.30 46.63
CA SER A 110 -6.67 24.50 47.66
C SER A 110 -6.22 24.16 49.10
N SER A 111 -5.00 23.63 49.30
CA SER A 111 -4.57 23.04 50.57
C SER A 111 -3.35 23.77 51.14
N ALA A 112 -3.56 24.61 52.17
CA ALA A 112 -2.55 25.54 52.71
C ALA A 112 -1.46 24.92 53.63
N THR A 113 -1.40 23.60 53.78
CA THR A 113 -0.48 22.92 54.71
C THR A 113 0.80 22.44 54.00
N ARG A 114 1.96 22.97 54.41
CA ARG A 114 3.29 22.69 53.83
C ARG A 114 3.71 21.21 53.85
N SER A 115 3.22 20.42 54.81
CA SER A 115 3.48 18.97 54.89
C SER A 115 2.78 18.19 53.78
N TRP A 116 1.62 18.65 53.31
CA TRP A 116 0.83 17.97 52.27
C TRP A 116 1.47 18.10 50.89
N GLN A 117 2.19 19.21 50.64
CA GLN A 117 2.95 19.40 49.39
C GLN A 117 4.10 18.39 49.22
N ALA A 118 4.70 17.91 50.32
CA ALA A 118 5.77 16.92 50.28
C ALA A 118 5.27 15.53 49.81
N ASP A 119 4.03 15.16 50.17
CA ASP A 119 3.42 13.88 49.80
C ASP A 119 2.87 13.87 48.36
N TRP A 120 2.43 15.02 47.83
CA TRP A 120 1.88 15.13 46.47
C TRP A 120 2.92 15.32 45.37
N LEU A 121 4.11 15.87 45.70
CA LEU A 121 5.24 15.97 44.78
C LEU A 121 5.61 14.62 44.10
N PRO A 122 5.79 13.50 44.83
CA PRO A 122 6.09 12.21 44.20
C PRO A 122 4.94 11.68 43.35
N VAL A 123 3.67 11.99 43.70
CA VAL A 123 2.50 11.62 42.88
C VAL A 123 2.53 12.36 41.53
N CYS A 124 2.86 13.66 41.53
CA CYS A 124 3.02 14.43 40.29
C CYS A 124 4.18 13.91 39.43
N VAL A 125 5.34 13.63 40.05
CA VAL A 125 6.51 13.09 39.35
C VAL A 125 6.21 11.73 38.73
N THR A 126 5.61 10.81 39.48
CA THR A 126 5.22 9.49 38.96
C THR A 126 4.22 9.61 37.81
N LEU A 127 3.23 10.52 37.91
CA LEU A 127 2.25 10.73 36.84
C LEU A 127 2.89 11.28 35.56
N ILE A 128 3.84 12.22 35.67
CA ILE A 128 4.62 12.74 34.53
C ILE A 128 5.46 11.62 33.90
N VAL A 129 6.12 10.79 34.72
CA VAL A 129 6.94 9.67 34.24
C VAL A 129 6.05 8.66 33.50
N VAL A 130 4.94 8.22 34.09
CA VAL A 130 4.00 7.27 33.48
C VAL A 130 3.40 7.86 32.20
N TRP A 131 3.06 9.15 32.19
CA TRP A 131 2.61 9.84 30.99
C TRP A 131 3.68 9.81 29.89
N ALA A 132 4.92 10.20 30.21
CA ALA A 132 6.03 10.22 29.26
C ALA A 132 6.28 8.82 28.66
N PHE A 133 6.24 7.76 29.49
CA PHE A 133 6.34 6.38 29.03
C PHE A 133 5.16 5.98 28.13
N ALA A 134 3.92 6.30 28.52
CA ALA A 134 2.74 6.01 27.72
C ALA A 134 2.79 6.70 26.35
N THR A 135 3.20 7.97 26.30
CA THR A 135 3.40 8.73 25.07
C THR A 135 4.51 8.14 24.21
N LEU A 136 5.66 7.80 24.81
CA LEU A 136 6.78 7.18 24.10
C LEU A 136 6.36 5.86 23.45
N VAL A 137 5.65 4.99 24.20
CA VAL A 137 5.13 3.72 23.69
C VAL A 137 4.09 3.96 22.60
N ALA A 138 3.21 4.96 22.75
CA ALA A 138 2.23 5.32 21.73
C ALA A 138 2.91 5.72 20.41
N VAL A 139 3.95 6.56 20.47
CA VAL A 139 4.71 6.99 19.29
C VAL A 139 5.44 5.80 18.66
N TYR A 140 6.10 4.96 19.47
CA TYR A 140 6.87 3.83 18.97
C TYR A 140 6.00 2.72 18.37
N ARG A 141 4.82 2.47 18.94
CA ARG A 141 3.86 1.48 18.41
C ARG A 141 3.00 2.00 17.27
N THR A 142 2.94 3.31 17.05
CA THR A 142 2.22 3.87 15.91
C THR A 142 3.05 3.67 14.65
N THR A 143 2.66 2.68 13.85
CA THR A 143 3.32 2.37 12.58
C THR A 143 2.49 2.83 11.40
N GLU A 144 3.18 3.32 10.38
CA GLU A 144 2.59 3.63 9.10
C GLU A 144 3.02 2.56 8.09
N THR A 145 2.10 2.19 7.21
CA THR A 145 2.30 1.20 6.16
C THR A 145 1.87 1.82 4.83
N VAL A 146 2.74 1.70 3.83
CA VAL A 146 2.44 2.06 2.45
C VAL A 146 2.45 0.79 1.64
N SER A 147 1.37 0.56 0.90
CA SER A 147 1.17 -0.65 0.09
C SER A 147 0.79 -0.28 -1.33
N LEU A 148 1.38 -0.98 -2.29
CA LEU A 148 0.98 -0.97 -3.70
C LEU A 148 0.25 -2.28 -3.98
N PHE A 149 -0.91 -2.17 -4.61
CA PHE A 149 -1.71 -3.30 -5.03
C PHE A 149 -1.79 -3.37 -6.53
N SER A 150 -2.03 -4.56 -7.08
CA SER A 150 -2.43 -4.69 -8.48
C SER A 150 -3.87 -4.18 -8.68
N THR A 151 -4.21 -3.79 -9.91
CA THR A 151 -5.50 -3.17 -10.22
C THR A 151 -6.67 -4.15 -10.07
N HIS A 152 -6.60 -5.33 -10.68
CA HIS A 152 -7.71 -6.29 -10.71
C HIS A 152 -7.51 -7.47 -9.77
N GLY A 153 -6.28 -7.96 -9.62
CA GLY A 153 -5.97 -9.02 -8.66
C GLY A 153 -5.94 -8.54 -7.20
N ALA A 154 -5.81 -7.23 -6.97
CA ALA A 154 -5.52 -6.66 -5.65
C ALA A 154 -4.39 -7.43 -4.92
N ALA A 155 -3.40 -7.90 -5.70
CA ALA A 155 -2.22 -8.57 -5.18
C ALA A 155 -1.30 -7.52 -4.57
N ARG A 156 -0.68 -7.81 -3.42
CA ARG A 156 0.21 -6.87 -2.75
C ARG A 156 1.60 -6.92 -3.39
N LEU A 157 1.92 -5.91 -4.19
CA LEU A 157 3.15 -5.87 -5.00
C LEU A 157 4.33 -5.22 -4.26
N LEU A 158 4.02 -4.32 -3.32
CA LEU A 158 4.99 -3.66 -2.46
C LEU A 158 4.36 -3.39 -1.10
N GLU A 159 5.09 -3.69 -0.03
CA GLU A 159 4.75 -3.28 1.31
C GLU A 159 5.96 -2.63 2.00
N CYS A 160 5.76 -1.40 2.47
CA CYS A 160 6.74 -0.67 3.25
C CYS A 160 6.12 -0.27 4.59
N THR A 161 6.75 -0.69 5.69
CA THR A 161 6.35 -0.30 7.05
C THR A 161 7.41 0.63 7.66
N GLY A 162 6.98 1.76 8.22
CA GLY A 162 7.81 2.73 8.90
C GLY A 162 7.15 3.22 10.19
N GLY A 163 7.93 3.88 11.04
CA GLY A 163 7.39 4.57 12.21
C GLY A 163 6.64 5.84 11.81
N LEU A 164 5.95 6.45 12.77
CA LEU A 164 5.29 7.74 12.59
C LEU A 164 6.25 8.79 11.99
N GLY A 165 5.82 9.48 10.93
CA GLY A 165 6.58 10.55 10.28
C GLY A 165 7.65 10.10 9.28
N THR A 166 8.01 8.81 9.24
CA THR A 166 9.04 8.30 8.30
C THR A 166 8.63 8.51 6.84
N PHE A 167 7.33 8.45 6.53
CA PHE A 167 6.81 8.61 5.17
C PHE A 167 6.66 10.07 4.71
N TYR A 168 6.99 11.05 5.57
CA TYR A 168 6.98 12.45 5.16
C TYR A 168 7.98 12.69 4.01
N VAL A 169 9.18 12.12 4.11
CA VAL A 169 10.22 12.19 3.06
C VAL A 169 9.77 11.50 1.77
N LEU A 170 8.99 10.42 1.89
CA LEU A 170 8.46 9.68 0.75
C LEU A 170 7.32 10.43 0.04
N ARG A 171 6.65 11.39 0.69
CA ARG A 171 5.43 12.04 0.19
C ARG A 171 5.62 12.67 -1.21
N GLY A 172 6.76 13.32 -1.44
CA GLY A 172 7.07 13.92 -2.75
C GLY A 172 7.19 12.86 -3.85
N PHE A 173 7.89 11.76 -3.54
CA PHE A 173 8.00 10.63 -4.45
C PHE A 173 6.65 9.94 -4.69
N MET A 174 5.82 9.73 -3.66
CA MET A 174 4.49 9.11 -3.83
C MET A 174 3.57 9.93 -4.74
N LYS A 175 3.65 11.27 -4.69
CA LYS A 175 2.93 12.13 -5.64
C LYS A 175 3.41 11.92 -7.08
N LYS A 176 4.73 11.85 -7.29
CA LYS A 176 5.31 11.54 -8.61
C LYS A 176 4.91 10.15 -9.08
N LEU A 177 4.97 9.15 -8.20
CA LEU A 177 4.57 7.77 -8.50
C LEU A 177 3.10 7.69 -8.91
N ALA A 178 2.19 8.33 -8.16
CA ALA A 178 0.78 8.39 -8.51
C ALA A 178 0.54 9.06 -9.89
N ALA A 179 1.32 10.09 -10.23
CA ALA A 179 1.25 10.71 -11.56
C ALA A 179 1.71 9.75 -12.66
N HIS A 180 2.81 9.01 -12.44
CA HIS A 180 3.30 8.02 -13.40
C HIS A 180 2.36 6.82 -13.53
N ILE A 181 1.72 6.37 -12.44
CA ILE A 181 0.65 5.36 -12.48
C ILE A 181 -0.51 5.84 -13.35
N ARG A 182 -0.94 7.11 -13.21
CA ARG A 182 -1.99 7.68 -14.06
C ARG A 182 -1.58 7.76 -15.54
N LEU A 183 -0.34 8.12 -15.83
CA LEU A 183 0.19 8.14 -17.19
C LEU A 183 0.28 6.72 -17.78
N ALA A 184 0.74 5.76 -16.97
CA ALA A 184 0.83 4.36 -17.35
C ALA A 184 -0.55 3.74 -17.59
N SER A 185 -1.52 4.01 -16.72
CA SER A 185 -2.88 3.51 -16.86
C SER A 185 -3.61 4.13 -18.06
N ALA A 186 -3.30 5.38 -18.42
CA ALA A 186 -3.79 5.99 -19.66
C ALA A 186 -3.21 5.32 -20.91
N ALA A 187 -1.99 4.79 -20.84
CA ALA A 187 -1.34 4.04 -21.92
C ALA A 187 -1.76 2.55 -21.98
N ARG A 188 -2.94 2.20 -21.44
CA ARG A 188 -3.46 0.82 -21.41
C ARG A 188 -3.73 0.26 -22.81
N ARG A 189 -3.72 -1.09 -22.90
CA ARG A 189 -4.07 -1.86 -24.09
C ARG A 189 -5.51 -1.59 -24.53
N ARG A 190 -5.79 -1.85 -25.82
CA ARG A 190 -7.09 -1.55 -26.44
C ARG A 190 -8.23 -2.41 -25.90
N THR A 191 -7.95 -3.64 -25.47
CA THR A 191 -8.98 -4.56 -24.95
C THR A 191 -8.76 -4.89 -23.47
N LYS A 192 -9.86 -5.08 -22.74
CA LYS A 192 -9.84 -5.43 -21.32
C LYS A 192 -9.23 -6.82 -21.10
N ALA A 193 -9.52 -7.77 -21.98
CA ALA A 193 -9.01 -9.14 -21.87
C ALA A 193 -7.48 -9.22 -22.03
N GLU A 194 -6.89 -8.50 -23.00
CA GLU A 194 -5.44 -8.37 -23.13
C GLU A 194 -4.81 -7.82 -21.85
N HIS A 195 -5.44 -6.81 -21.24
CA HIS A 195 -4.94 -6.21 -20.01
C HIS A 195 -4.98 -7.19 -18.83
N LEU A 196 -6.06 -7.94 -18.65
CA LEU A 196 -6.19 -8.94 -17.59
C LEU A 196 -5.18 -10.09 -17.79
N ARG A 197 -4.96 -10.51 -19.03
CA ARG A 197 -3.95 -11.52 -19.38
C ARG A 197 -2.54 -11.03 -19.01
N ASP A 198 -2.19 -9.81 -19.38
CA ASP A 198 -0.88 -9.24 -19.08
C ASP A 198 -0.70 -9.04 -17.57
N GLU A 199 -1.75 -8.67 -16.83
CA GLU A 199 -1.71 -8.59 -15.36
C GLU A 199 -1.47 -9.97 -14.73
N MET A 200 -2.12 -11.03 -15.22
CA MET A 200 -1.86 -12.40 -14.76
C MET A 200 -0.42 -12.85 -15.02
N ARG A 201 0.14 -12.50 -16.18
CA ARG A 201 1.55 -12.79 -16.50
C ARG A 201 2.51 -12.09 -15.54
N GLU A 202 2.24 -10.82 -15.24
CA GLU A 202 3.05 -10.07 -14.27
C GLU A 202 2.99 -10.70 -12.87
N HIS A 203 1.82 -11.17 -12.42
CA HIS A 203 1.70 -11.89 -11.15
C HIS A 203 2.47 -13.21 -11.14
N LEU A 204 2.46 -13.96 -12.25
CA LEU A 204 3.23 -15.19 -12.38
C LEU A 204 4.73 -14.90 -12.26
N ARG A 205 5.23 -13.89 -12.99
CA ARG A 205 6.63 -13.44 -12.92
C ARG A 205 7.04 -13.05 -11.50
N LEU A 206 6.18 -12.30 -10.81
CA LEU A 206 6.43 -11.88 -9.43
C LEU A 206 6.38 -13.04 -8.42
N LYS A 207 5.58 -14.07 -8.68
CA LYS A 207 5.59 -15.32 -7.90
C LYS A 207 6.91 -16.07 -8.11
N GLU A 208 7.37 -16.19 -9.36
CA GLU A 208 8.62 -16.89 -9.69
C GLU A 208 9.86 -16.23 -9.05
N ILE A 209 9.88 -14.89 -8.95
CA ILE A 209 10.95 -14.14 -8.27
C ILE A 209 10.76 -14.12 -6.73
N GLY A 210 9.68 -14.71 -6.22
CA GLY A 210 9.40 -14.81 -4.78
C GLY A 210 8.86 -13.54 -4.14
N VAL A 211 8.41 -12.56 -4.94
CA VAL A 211 7.75 -11.33 -4.45
C VAL A 211 6.33 -11.63 -3.97
N LEU A 212 5.61 -12.51 -4.68
CA LEU A 212 4.29 -13.00 -4.29
C LEU A 212 4.39 -14.44 -3.77
N SER A 213 3.71 -14.73 -2.66
CA SER A 213 3.53 -16.11 -2.23
C SER A 213 2.57 -16.86 -3.15
N ALA A 214 2.64 -18.20 -3.15
CA ALA A 214 1.72 -19.03 -3.95
C ALA A 214 0.24 -18.76 -3.60
N GLY A 215 -0.07 -18.54 -2.32
CA GLY A 215 -1.43 -18.22 -1.87
C GLY A 215 -1.91 -16.83 -2.34
N GLU A 216 -1.04 -15.82 -2.30
CA GLU A 216 -1.35 -14.49 -2.83
C GLU A 216 -1.58 -14.52 -4.35
N TYR A 217 -0.78 -15.31 -5.09
CA TYR A 217 -0.96 -15.52 -6.52
C TYR A 217 -2.31 -16.16 -6.87
N GLU A 218 -2.67 -17.27 -6.23
CA GLU A 218 -3.94 -17.95 -6.52
C GLU A 218 -5.15 -17.06 -6.16
N THR A 219 -5.08 -16.34 -5.04
CA THR A 219 -6.14 -15.40 -4.65
C THR A 219 -6.30 -14.28 -5.69
N ALA A 220 -5.18 -13.73 -6.17
CA ALA A 220 -5.20 -12.69 -7.19
C ALA A 220 -5.71 -13.22 -8.53
N LYS A 221 -5.34 -14.46 -8.91
CA LYS A 221 -5.82 -15.14 -10.12
C LYS A 221 -7.34 -15.30 -10.11
N VAL A 222 -7.92 -15.79 -9.01
CA VAL A 222 -9.38 -15.93 -8.88
C VAL A 222 -10.08 -14.58 -9.11
N ARG A 223 -9.62 -13.51 -8.45
CA ARG A 223 -10.19 -12.17 -8.63
C ARG A 223 -10.09 -11.64 -10.07
N ILE A 224 -8.98 -11.89 -10.75
CA ILE A 224 -8.81 -11.50 -12.15
C ILE A 224 -9.78 -12.28 -13.05
N LEU A 225 -9.96 -13.57 -12.81
CA LEU A 225 -10.91 -14.41 -13.56
C LEU A 225 -12.36 -14.00 -13.32
N ASP A 226 -12.72 -13.55 -12.11
CA ASP A 226 -14.04 -12.98 -11.82
C ASP A 226 -14.29 -11.73 -12.66
N HIS A 227 -13.29 -10.84 -12.77
CA HIS A 227 -13.35 -9.65 -13.61
C HIS A 227 -13.46 -9.95 -15.12
N HIS A 228 -12.91 -11.09 -15.56
CA HIS A 228 -13.06 -11.59 -16.93
C HIS A 228 -14.48 -12.12 -17.18
N SER A 229 -15.01 -12.90 -16.24
CA SER A 229 -16.34 -13.51 -16.32
C SER A 229 -17.45 -12.45 -16.36
N SER A 230 -17.35 -11.40 -15.55
CA SER A 230 -18.29 -10.26 -15.61
C SER A 230 -18.16 -9.41 -16.87
N ALA A 231 -17.01 -9.44 -17.55
CA ALA A 231 -16.82 -8.73 -18.83
C ALA A 231 -17.37 -9.52 -20.02
N ALA A 232 -17.46 -10.86 -19.89
CA ALA A 232 -18.00 -11.75 -20.91
C ALA A 232 -19.54 -11.81 -20.92
N GLN A 233 -20.22 -11.21 -19.93
CA GLN A 233 -21.67 -11.08 -19.93
C GLN A 233 -22.11 -9.90 -20.82
N PRO A 234 -22.79 -10.14 -21.96
CA PRO A 234 -23.36 -9.04 -22.73
C PRO A 234 -24.44 -8.32 -21.90
N PRO A 235 -24.68 -7.02 -22.12
CA PRO A 235 -25.76 -6.30 -21.46
C PRO A 235 -27.08 -7.00 -21.80
N ILE A 236 -27.73 -7.55 -20.76
CA ILE A 236 -29.10 -8.05 -20.89
C ILE A 236 -29.94 -6.84 -21.31
N ALA A 237 -30.36 -6.83 -22.57
CA ALA A 237 -31.31 -5.87 -23.07
C ALA A 237 -32.55 -5.95 -22.16
N ARG A 238 -32.77 -4.90 -21.37
CA ARG A 238 -34.05 -4.72 -20.67
C ARG A 238 -35.11 -4.65 -21.77
N ALA A 239 -35.89 -5.71 -21.90
CA ALA A 239 -37.09 -5.69 -22.71
C ALA A 239 -37.97 -4.58 -22.14
N SER A 240 -38.12 -3.50 -22.92
CA SER A 240 -39.11 -2.47 -22.65
C SER A 240 -40.49 -3.12 -22.77
N THR A 241 -41.09 -3.47 -21.64
CA THR A 241 -42.51 -3.75 -21.57
C THR A 241 -43.25 -2.42 -21.67
N THR A 242 -43.52 -1.97 -22.89
CA THR A 242 -44.56 -0.98 -23.14
C THR A 242 -45.91 -1.67 -22.99
N LEU A 243 -46.65 -1.27 -21.95
CA LEU A 243 -48.11 -1.35 -21.89
C LEU A 243 -48.68 -0.04 -22.44
#